data_AF-A0A967AB77-F1
#
_entry.id   AF-A0A967AB77-F1
#
_cell.length_a   1.000
_cell.length_b   1.000
_cell.length_c   1.000
_cell.angle_alpha   90.00
_cell.angle_beta   90.00
_cell.angle_gamma   90.00
#
_symmetry.space_group_name_H-M   'P 1'
#
loop_
_entity.id
_entity.type
_entity.pdbx_description
1 polymer ?
#
loop_
_entity_poly.entity_id
_entity_poly.type
_entity_poly.pdbx_seq_one_letter_code
_entity_poly.pdbx_strand_id
1 'polypeptide(L)'
;DHVIKPALAQGKTVVCDRFSDSTMAYQGYGRGLDLRILRTMNHWATGGLVPHLTFLFDVSVPVGLRRRRGQSATQNRLDREAERFHRKVRAGFQALAKKEHRRIIMIDASSSIESVERTVEDLVTNWLRIQRFPKAHRR
;
A
#
# COMPACT_ATOMS: atom_id res chain seq x y z
N ASP A 1 7.08 -18.41 0.30
CA ASP A 1 8.15 -18.70 -0.68
C ASP A 1 7.71 -19.25 -2.03
N HIS A 2 6.45 -19.64 -2.22
CA HIS A 2 6.06 -20.43 -3.41
C HIS A 2 5.46 -19.65 -4.58
N VAL A 3 5.02 -18.39 -4.40
CA VAL A 3 4.31 -17.64 -5.46
C VAL A 3 5.11 -16.46 -5.97
N ILE A 4 5.40 -15.47 -5.11
CA ILE A 4 5.98 -14.20 -5.54
C ILE A 4 7.42 -14.38 -6.05
N LYS A 5 8.33 -14.94 -5.23
CA LYS A 5 9.75 -15.10 -5.63
C LYS A 5 9.91 -15.97 -6.89
N PRO A 6 9.23 -17.14 -7.02
CA PRO A 6 9.32 -17.93 -8.25
C PRO A 6 8.77 -17.20 -9.49
N ALA A 7 7.66 -16.47 -9.37
CA ALA A 7 7.12 -15.69 -10.49
C ALA A 7 8.08 -14.58 -10.93
N LEU A 8 8.69 -13.87 -9.97
CA LEU A 8 9.71 -12.86 -10.27
C LEU A 8 10.95 -13.47 -10.93
N ALA A 9 11.40 -14.65 -10.49
CA ALA A 9 12.53 -15.37 -11.10
C ALA A 9 12.25 -15.79 -12.55
N GLN A 10 10.98 -15.97 -12.91
CA GLN A 10 10.53 -16.22 -14.29
C GLN A 10 10.33 -14.93 -15.11
N GLY A 11 10.72 -13.76 -14.59
CA GLY A 11 10.56 -12.47 -15.25
C GLY A 11 9.12 -11.96 -15.32
N LYS A 12 8.20 -12.51 -14.51
CA LYS A 12 6.79 -12.09 -14.50
C LYS A 12 6.60 -10.84 -13.64
N THR A 13 5.64 -10.02 -14.05
CA THR A 13 5.09 -8.97 -13.18
C THR A 13 4.14 -9.59 -12.16
N VAL A 14 4.31 -9.26 -10.88
CA VAL A 14 3.43 -9.70 -9.80
C VAL A 14 2.64 -8.51 -9.26
N VAL A 15 1.32 -8.62 -9.29
CA VAL A 15 0.41 -7.70 -8.60
C VAL A 15 -0.02 -8.36 -7.30
N CYS A 16 0.14 -7.66 -6.18
CA CYS A 16 -0.12 -8.20 -4.86
C CYS A 16 -1.01 -7.23 -4.07
N ASP A 17 -2.19 -7.69 -3.64
CA ASP A 17 -3.04 -6.95 -2.71
C ASP A 17 -2.44 -7.06 -1.30
N ARG A 18 -1.83 -5.95 -0.86
CA ARG A 18 -1.07 -5.78 0.38
C ARG A 18 0.25 -6.55 0.43
N PHE A 19 1.21 -5.94 1.12
CA PHE A 19 2.51 -6.53 1.43
C PHE A 19 3.02 -5.99 2.78
N SER A 20 4.33 -6.00 3.02
CA SER A 20 4.96 -5.59 4.30
C SER A 20 4.55 -4.20 4.81
N ASP A 21 4.25 -3.25 3.92
CA ASP A 21 3.77 -1.92 4.33
C ASP A 21 2.46 -1.98 5.11
N SER A 22 1.59 -2.97 4.84
CA SER A 22 0.38 -3.22 5.63
C SER A 22 0.70 -3.69 7.04
N THR A 23 1.68 -4.58 7.21
CA THR A 23 2.15 -5.00 8.54
C THR A 23 2.64 -3.78 9.33
N MET A 24 3.42 -2.91 8.69
CA MET A 24 3.92 -1.68 9.31
C MET A 24 2.77 -0.75 9.73
N ALA A 25 1.79 -0.51 8.86
CA ALA A 25 0.68 0.39 9.15
C ALA A 25 -0.30 -0.18 10.20
N TYR A 26 -0.71 -1.44 10.07
CA TYR A 26 -1.69 -2.05 10.97
C TYR A 26 -1.10 -2.41 12.32
N GLN A 27 0.04 -3.11 12.33
CA GLN A 27 0.62 -3.63 13.57
C GLN A 27 1.49 -2.58 14.24
N GLY A 28 2.26 -1.82 13.46
CA GLY A 28 3.11 -0.76 13.98
C GLY A 28 2.30 0.45 14.43
N TYR A 29 1.75 1.19 13.48
CA TYR A 29 1.01 2.42 13.81
C TYR A 29 -0.37 2.14 14.44
N GLY A 30 -1.10 1.16 13.91
CA GLY A 30 -2.45 0.83 14.40
C GLY A 30 -2.45 0.21 15.81
N ARG A 31 -1.59 -0.79 16.05
CA ARG A 31 -1.52 -1.53 17.33
C ARG A 31 -0.38 -1.10 18.25
N GLY A 32 0.51 -0.22 17.81
CA GLY A 32 1.59 0.33 18.65
C GLY A 32 2.80 -0.59 18.83
N LEU A 33 3.01 -1.58 17.96
CA LEU A 33 4.20 -2.43 18.02
C LEU A 33 5.45 -1.67 17.53
N ASP A 34 6.62 -2.04 18.06
CA ASP A 34 7.89 -1.39 17.70
C ASP A 34 8.19 -1.56 16.20
N LEU A 35 8.32 -0.42 15.50
CA LEU A 35 8.53 -0.38 14.05
C LEU A 35 9.88 -0.94 13.61
N ARG A 36 10.91 -0.95 14.47
CA ARG A 36 12.21 -1.57 14.15
C ARG A 36 12.08 -3.09 14.19
N ILE A 37 11.45 -3.63 15.23
CA ILE A 37 11.19 -5.07 15.34
C ILE A 37 10.37 -5.55 14.13
N LEU A 38 9.28 -4.85 13.79
CA LEU A 38 8.46 -5.21 12.62
C LEU A 38 9.25 -5.14 11.30
N ARG A 39 10.15 -4.16 11.14
CA ARG A 39 11.01 -4.10 9.94
C ARG A 39 11.94 -5.31 9.86
N THR A 40 12.58 -5.69 10.96
CA THR A 40 13.46 -6.88 11.00
C THR A 40 12.67 -8.16 10.71
N MET A 41 11.50 -8.34 11.33
CA MET A 41 10.64 -9.49 11.10
C MET A 41 10.16 -9.57 9.65
N ASN A 42 9.70 -8.44 9.08
CA ASN A 42 9.29 -8.40 7.67
C ASN A 42 10.47 -8.70 6.74
N HIS A 43 11.64 -8.14 6.99
CA HIS A 43 12.84 -8.42 6.18
C HIS A 43 13.19 -9.90 6.20
N TRP A 44 13.15 -10.54 7.36
CA TRP A 44 13.40 -11.97 7.49
C TRP A 44 12.33 -12.80 6.77
N ALA A 45 11.05 -12.51 7.03
CA ALA A 45 9.91 -13.22 6.45
C ALA A 45 9.83 -13.11 4.92
N THR A 46 10.26 -11.98 4.34
CA THR A 46 10.27 -11.78 2.88
C THR A 46 11.62 -12.16 2.26
N GLY A 47 12.63 -12.52 3.06
CA GLY A 47 14.03 -12.65 2.63
C GLY A 47 14.52 -11.41 1.90
N GLY A 48 14.24 -10.23 2.45
CA GLY A 48 14.64 -8.93 1.93
C GLY A 48 13.85 -8.43 0.72
N LEU A 49 12.87 -9.19 0.22
CA LEU A 49 12.05 -8.76 -0.91
C LEU A 49 11.23 -7.52 -0.53
N VAL A 50 11.31 -6.48 -1.37
CA VAL A 50 10.53 -5.25 -1.29
C VAL A 50 9.87 -4.96 -2.64
N PRO A 51 8.65 -4.41 -2.67
CA PRO A 51 7.99 -4.05 -3.92
C PRO A 51 8.75 -2.94 -4.65
N HIS A 52 8.87 -3.06 -5.98
CA HIS A 52 9.43 -2.00 -6.83
C HIS A 52 8.51 -0.77 -6.91
N LEU A 53 7.20 -1.00 -6.83
CA LEU A 53 6.15 0.01 -6.87
C LEU A 53 5.02 -0.41 -5.93
N THR A 54 4.43 0.55 -5.24
CA THR A 54 3.29 0.35 -4.35
C THR A 54 2.33 1.52 -4.53
N PHE A 55 1.07 1.22 -4.82
CA PHE A 55 0.01 2.22 -4.83
C PHE A 55 -0.67 2.25 -3.47
N LEU A 56 -0.63 3.41 -2.82
CA LEU A 56 -1.40 3.69 -1.61
C LEU A 56 -2.66 4.45 -1.99
N PHE A 57 -3.79 3.76 -1.99
CA PHE A 57 -5.11 4.36 -2.17
C PHE A 57 -5.55 5.06 -0.88
N ASP A 58 -5.28 6.35 -0.77
CA ASP A 58 -5.62 7.15 0.40
C ASP A 58 -7.08 7.63 0.31
N VAL A 59 -7.83 7.40 1.37
CA VAL A 59 -9.20 7.88 1.51
C VAL A 59 -9.49 8.19 2.97
N SER A 60 -10.41 9.12 3.22
CA SER A 60 -10.81 9.40 4.59
C SER A 60 -11.41 8.15 5.26
N VAL A 61 -11.07 7.95 6.53
CA VAL A 61 -11.55 6.79 7.31
C VAL A 61 -13.08 6.67 7.29
N PRO A 62 -13.86 7.77 7.46
CA PRO A 62 -15.32 7.68 7.37
C PRO A 62 -15.81 7.16 6.01
N VAL A 63 -15.22 7.64 4.91
CA VAL A 63 -15.58 7.18 3.56
C VAL A 63 -15.20 5.71 3.37
N GLY A 64 -14.01 5.31 3.79
CA GLY A 64 -13.55 3.92 3.71
C GLY A 64 -14.42 2.95 4.53
N LEU A 65 -14.78 3.33 5.76
CA LEU A 65 -15.69 2.55 6.60
C LEU A 65 -17.08 2.44 5.99
N ARG A 66 -17.62 3.53 5.41
CA ARG A 66 -18.90 3.51 4.70
C ARG A 66 -18.87 2.57 3.50
N ARG A 67 -17.83 2.63 2.66
CA ARG A 67 -17.67 1.72 1.51
C ARG A 67 -17.59 0.26 1.94
N ARG A 68 -16.86 -0.04 3.03
CA ARG A 68 -16.72 -1.40 3.57
C ARG A 68 -18.03 -1.99 4.10
N ARG A 69 -18.89 -1.17 4.71
CA ARG A 69 -20.15 -1.62 5.32
C ARG A 69 -21.32 -1.72 4.34
N GLY A 70 -21.21 -1.10 3.16
CA GLY A 70 -22.35 -0.88 2.28
C GLY A 70 -23.29 0.22 2.79
N GLN A 71 -24.39 0.47 2.07
CA GLN A 71 -25.30 1.61 2.34
C GLN A 71 -26.17 1.44 3.60
N SER A 72 -26.23 0.25 4.21
CA SER A 72 -27.31 -0.12 5.15
C SER A 72 -26.89 -0.26 6.63
N ALA A 73 -25.72 0.21 7.04
CA ALA A 73 -25.20 -0.05 8.39
C ALA A 73 -25.33 1.14 9.35
N THR A 74 -26.05 0.95 10.47
CA THR A 74 -26.18 1.90 11.59
C THR A 74 -24.88 1.99 12.41
N GLN A 75 -24.52 3.20 12.88
CA GLN A 75 -23.31 3.40 13.67
C GLN A 75 -23.47 2.99 15.14
N ASN A 76 -22.60 2.10 15.65
CA ASN A 76 -22.56 1.67 17.06
C ASN A 76 -21.21 2.01 17.73
N ARG A 77 -21.12 1.85 19.06
CA ARG A 77 -19.93 2.22 19.86
C ARG A 77 -18.62 1.54 19.41
N LEU A 78 -18.69 0.31 18.90
CA LEU A 78 -17.57 -0.41 18.25
C LEU A 78 -16.98 0.37 17.06
N ASP A 79 -17.76 1.24 16.44
CA ASP A 79 -17.35 2.01 15.27
C ASP A 79 -16.40 3.14 15.60
N ARG A 80 -16.49 3.71 16.81
CA ARG A 80 -15.56 4.77 17.24
C ARG A 80 -14.17 4.22 17.53
N GLU A 81 -14.09 3.02 18.10
CA GLU A 81 -12.81 2.32 18.29
C GLU A 81 -12.21 1.88 16.96
N ALA A 82 -13.05 1.35 16.06
CA ALA A 82 -12.64 1.05 14.69
C ALA A 82 -12.14 2.32 13.97
N GLU A 83 -12.84 3.45 14.09
CA GLU A 83 -12.42 4.72 13.48
C GLU A 83 -11.08 5.20 14.02
N ARG A 84 -10.88 5.22 15.35
CA ARG A 84 -9.60 5.59 15.96
C ARG A 84 -8.47 4.70 15.49
N PHE A 85 -8.70 3.39 15.42
CA PHE A 85 -7.72 2.43 14.89
C PHE A 85 -7.39 2.75 13.43
N HIS A 86 -8.40 2.90 12.57
CA HIS A 86 -8.18 3.17 11.15
C HIS A 86 -7.54 4.55 10.89
N ARG A 87 -7.76 5.55 11.75
CA ARG A 87 -7.05 6.84 11.69
C ARG A 87 -5.54 6.65 11.94
N LYS A 88 -5.16 5.85 12.93
CA LYS A 88 -3.75 5.49 13.17
C LYS A 88 -3.15 4.72 12.00
N VAL A 89 -3.89 3.75 11.44
CA VAL A 89 -3.46 2.99 10.26
C VAL A 89 -3.23 3.91 9.05
N ARG A 90 -4.17 4.81 8.75
CA ARG A 90 -4.02 5.79 7.65
C ARG A 90 -2.81 6.68 7.86
N ALA A 91 -2.64 7.24 9.06
CA ALA A 91 -1.47 8.05 9.39
C ALA A 91 -0.16 7.26 9.21
N GLY A 92 -0.15 5.98 9.58
CA GLY A 92 0.98 5.08 9.34
C GLY A 92 1.32 4.90 7.86
N PHE A 93 0.32 4.66 7.02
CA PHE A 93 0.53 4.60 5.57
C PHE A 93 1.04 5.91 4.99
N GLN A 94 0.49 7.06 5.40
CA GLN A 94 0.93 8.37 4.95
C GLN A 94 2.39 8.66 5.36
N ALA A 95 2.78 8.26 6.58
CA ALA A 95 4.17 8.37 7.04
C ALA A 95 5.12 7.47 6.22
N LEU A 96 4.71 6.24 5.90
CA LEU A 96 5.46 5.34 5.04
C LEU A 96 5.60 5.91 3.62
N ALA A 97 4.52 6.44 3.04
CA ALA A 97 4.52 7.04 1.71
C ALA A 97 5.46 8.25 1.64
N LYS A 98 5.48 9.11 2.67
CA LYS A 98 6.42 10.23 2.76
C LYS A 98 7.87 9.76 2.82
N LYS A 99 8.16 8.73 3.63
CA LYS A 99 9.51 8.19 3.81
C LYS A 99 10.01 7.47 2.54
N GLU A 100 9.14 6.71 1.90
CA GLU A 100 9.45 5.80 0.79
C GLU A 100 8.84 6.32 -0.53
N HIS A 101 8.78 7.64 -0.70
CA HIS A 101 8.10 8.35 -1.80
C HIS A 101 8.57 7.94 -3.21
N ARG A 102 9.75 7.31 -3.32
CA ARG A 102 10.27 6.79 -4.60
C ARG A 102 9.57 5.51 -5.05
N ARG A 103 9.02 4.71 -4.12
CA ARG A 103 8.35 3.43 -4.40
C ARG A 103 6.87 3.42 -4.02
N ILE A 104 6.45 4.23 -3.05
CA ILE A 104 5.06 4.33 -2.62
C ILE A 104 4.44 5.59 -3.23
N ILE A 105 3.52 5.39 -4.18
CA ILE A 105 2.79 6.46 -4.84
C ILE A 105 1.39 6.53 -4.20
N MET A 106 1.09 7.67 -3.59
CA MET A 106 -0.23 7.91 -3.00
C MET A 106 -1.21 8.36 -4.08
N ILE A 107 -2.38 7.72 -4.11
CA ILE A 107 -3.46 8.00 -5.05
C ILE A 107 -4.68 8.43 -4.22
N ASP A 108 -5.28 9.55 -4.58
CA ASP A 108 -6.53 9.99 -3.96
C ASP A 108 -7.67 9.07 -4.40
N ALA A 109 -8.11 8.23 -3.48
CA ALA A 109 -9.21 7.29 -3.69
C ALA A 109 -10.57 7.87 -3.28
N SER A 110 -10.65 9.18 -3.00
CA SER A 110 -11.93 9.88 -2.82
C SER A 110 -12.65 10.21 -4.13
N SER A 111 -11.90 10.28 -5.24
CA SER A 111 -12.40 10.42 -6.61
C SER A 111 -13.27 9.25 -7.08
N SER A 112 -13.88 9.40 -8.27
CA SER A 112 -14.64 8.31 -8.91
C SER A 112 -13.74 7.13 -9.27
N ILE A 113 -14.33 5.94 -9.44
CA ILE A 113 -13.58 4.72 -9.77
C ILE A 113 -12.85 4.88 -11.10
N GLU A 114 -13.48 5.52 -12.09
CA GLU A 114 -12.92 5.77 -13.43
C GLU A 114 -11.71 6.69 -13.36
N SER A 115 -11.75 7.72 -12.52
CA SER A 115 -10.64 8.65 -12.33
C SER A 115 -9.44 7.96 -11.65
N VAL A 116 -9.71 7.13 -10.65
CA VAL A 116 -8.68 6.35 -9.95
C VAL A 116 -8.06 5.32 -10.89
N GLU A 117 -8.87 4.60 -11.66
CA GLU A 117 -8.44 3.61 -12.65
C GLU A 117 -7.52 4.23 -13.69
N ARG A 118 -7.94 5.34 -14.31
CA ARG A 118 -7.13 6.07 -15.28
C ARG A 118 -5.78 6.50 -14.70
N THR A 119 -5.79 7.01 -13.47
CA THR A 119 -4.56 7.40 -12.77
C THR A 119 -3.61 6.22 -12.59
N VAL A 120 -4.13 5.05 -12.18
CA VAL A 120 -3.33 3.83 -12.02
C VAL A 120 -2.79 3.36 -13.37
N GLU A 121 -3.61 3.35 -14.41
CA GLU A 121 -3.22 2.93 -15.76
C GLU A 121 -2.07 3.78 -16.31
N ASP A 122 -2.19 5.12 -16.20
CA ASP A 122 -1.15 6.06 -16.63
C ASP A 122 0.18 5.81 -15.87
N LEU A 123 0.11 5.63 -14.55
CA LEU A 123 1.27 5.38 -13.70
C LEU A 123 1.95 4.05 -14.03
N VAL A 124 1.17 2.97 -14.17
CA VAL A 124 1.69 1.63 -14.50
C VAL A 124 2.31 1.63 -15.89
N THR A 125 1.63 2.22 -16.88
CA THR A 125 2.12 2.28 -18.27
C THR A 125 3.45 3.05 -18.34
N ASN A 126 3.53 4.19 -17.67
CA ASN A 126 4.78 4.96 -17.63
C ASN A 126 5.89 4.22 -16.87
N TRP A 127 5.57 3.57 -15.75
CA TRP A 127 6.54 2.79 -14.98
C TRP A 127 7.10 1.62 -15.82
N LEU A 128 6.23 0.85 -16.48
CA LEU A 128 6.64 -0.25 -17.37
C LEU A 128 7.51 0.23 -18.53
N ARG A 129 7.21 1.40 -19.10
CA ARG A 129 8.05 2.00 -20.16
C ARG A 129 9.45 2.32 -19.65
N ILE A 130 9.57 2.91 -18.46
CA ILE A 130 10.86 3.25 -17.84
C ILE A 130 11.67 1.97 -17.53
N GLN A 131 11.01 0.92 -17.03
CA GLN A 131 11.68 -0.35 -16.71
C GLN A 131 12.15 -1.10 -17.96
N ARG A 132 11.42 -1.03 -19.07
CA ARG A 132 11.80 -1.68 -20.35
C ARG A 132 12.88 -0.93 -21.10
N PHE A 133 12.99 0.39 -20.89
CA PHE A 133 14.00 1.24 -21.50
C PHE A 133 14.70 2.09 -20.44
N PRO A 134 15.49 1.47 -19.54
CA PRO A 134 16.29 2.23 -18.59
C PRO A 134 17.25 3.06 -19.44
N LYS A 135 17.15 4.40 -19.37
CA LYS A 135 18.06 5.29 -20.10
C LYS A 135 19.49 4.79 -19.86
N ALA A 136 20.18 4.37 -20.92
CA ALA A 136 21.59 4.00 -20.87
C ALA A 136 22.32 5.12 -20.11
N HIS A 137 23.05 4.73 -19.07
CA HIS A 137 23.70 5.66 -18.16
C HIS A 137 24.40 6.78 -18.94
N ARG A 138 24.01 8.03 -18.68
CA ARG A 138 24.88 9.16 -18.99
C ARG A 138 26.15 8.92 -18.18
N ARG A 139 27.26 8.81 -18.91
CA ARG A 139 28.64 8.76 -18.39
C ARG A 139 28.90 9.91 -17.43
#